data_AF-A0A948TR02-F1
#
_entry.id   AF-A0A948TR02-F1
#
_cell.length_a   1.000
_cell.length_b   1.000
_cell.length_c   1.000
_cell.angle_alpha   90.00
_cell.angle_beta   90.00
_cell.angle_gamma   90.00
#
_symmetry.space_group_name_H-M   'P 1'
#
loop_
_entity.id
_entity.type
_entity.pdbx_description
1 polymer ?
#
loop_
_entity_poly.entity_id
_entity_poly.type
_entity_poly.pdbx_seq_one_letter_code
_entity_poly.pdbx_strand_id
1 'polypeptide(L)'
;MSTTPTRGGLEAATEPVTELTLLEVSRCCAVQTGFVIEMIEEGALSPMGGSAPESWRFSMVQTHQVMVAARLQRDLGVNLPGAALALQLLDEVETLRAQITAAAVATATPAAPDADRA
;
A
#
# COMPACT_ATOMS: atom_id res chain seq x y z
N MET A 1 2.72 27.80 44.50
CA MET A 1 2.23 26.48 44.93
C MET A 1 2.12 25.60 43.71
N SER A 2 2.96 24.56 43.68
CA SER A 2 2.89 23.44 42.75
C SER A 2 1.50 22.82 42.76
N THR A 3 1.07 22.21 41.65
CA THR A 3 1.02 20.74 41.50
C THR A 3 0.47 20.42 40.10
N THR A 4 1.37 20.00 39.20
CA THR A 4 1.10 18.96 38.19
C THR A 4 1.34 17.58 38.87
N PRO A 5 0.97 16.39 38.33
CA PRO A 5 0.36 16.06 37.02
C PRO A 5 -0.66 14.88 37.04
N THR A 6 -1.05 14.41 35.83
CA THR A 6 -1.36 13.00 35.46
C THR A 6 -2.80 12.49 35.43
N ARG A 7 -3.31 12.27 34.20
CA ARG A 7 -3.86 11.00 33.67
C ARG A 7 -4.08 11.22 32.16
N GLY A 8 -3.24 10.70 31.25
CA GLY A 8 -3.02 9.28 31.01
C GLY A 8 -4.24 8.70 30.27
N GLY A 9 -4.25 8.80 28.94
CA GLY A 9 -5.37 8.35 28.11
C GLY A 9 -5.06 8.39 26.61
N LEU A 10 -4.18 7.49 26.17
CA LEU A 10 -4.11 6.94 24.80
C LEU A 10 -3.92 7.97 23.66
N GLU A 11 -2.72 8.53 23.52
CA GLU A 11 -2.24 8.92 22.19
C GLU A 11 -2.02 7.61 21.41
N ALA A 12 -3.01 7.22 20.61
CA ALA A 12 -2.74 6.38 19.47
C ALA A 12 -1.68 7.11 18.66
N ALA A 13 -0.46 6.58 18.65
CA ALA A 13 0.56 6.98 17.69
C ALA A 13 0.05 6.58 16.30
N THR A 14 -0.87 7.38 15.75
CA THR A 14 -1.03 7.47 14.32
C THR A 14 0.27 8.08 13.84
N GLU A 15 1.23 7.22 13.49
CA GLU A 15 2.34 7.64 12.64
C GLU A 15 1.73 8.48 11.51
N PRO A 16 2.17 9.72 11.28
CA PRO A 16 1.51 10.58 10.30
C PRO A 16 1.63 9.88 8.96
N VAL A 17 0.50 9.34 8.47
CA VAL A 17 0.40 8.84 7.10
C VAL A 17 0.74 10.04 6.23
N THR A 18 1.92 10.03 5.63
CA THR A 18 2.38 11.14 4.82
C THR A 18 1.53 11.13 3.55
N GLU A 19 0.51 11.97 3.54
CA GLU A 19 -0.38 12.16 2.41
C GLU A 19 0.31 13.05 1.38
N LEU A 20 0.35 12.57 0.15
CA LEU A 20 0.92 13.24 -1.00
C LEU A 20 -0.21 13.80 -1.86
N THR A 21 0.01 15.00 -2.38
CA THR A 21 -0.82 15.59 -3.43
C THR A 21 -0.55 14.94 -4.78
N LEU A 22 -1.47 15.13 -5.72
CA LEU A 22 -1.33 14.69 -7.10
C LEU A 22 -0.01 15.17 -7.75
N LEU A 23 0.42 16.40 -7.46
CA LEU A 23 1.67 16.96 -7.98
C LEU A 23 2.91 16.32 -7.35
N GLU A 24 2.84 15.95 -6.07
CA GLU A 24 3.93 15.24 -5.39
C GLU A 24 4.07 13.82 -5.92
N VAL A 25 2.96 13.08 -6.08
CA VAL A 25 2.98 11.74 -6.70
C VAL A 25 3.57 11.78 -8.10
N SER A 26 3.12 12.73 -8.94
CA SER A 26 3.67 12.94 -10.29
C SER A 26 5.20 13.12 -10.26
N ARG A 27 5.72 13.94 -9.34
CA ARG A 27 7.16 14.18 -9.19
C ARG A 27 7.91 12.96 -8.65
N CYS A 28 7.41 12.31 -7.61
CA CYS A 28 8.02 11.13 -7.01
C CYS A 28 8.12 9.97 -8.01
N CYS A 29 7.07 9.77 -8.81
CA CYS A 29 7.00 8.69 -9.79
C CYS A 29 7.60 9.06 -11.16
N ALA A 30 8.01 10.31 -11.36
CA ALA A 30 8.46 10.87 -12.64
C ALA A 30 7.46 10.60 -13.79
N VAL A 31 6.17 10.79 -13.51
CA VAL A 31 5.06 10.62 -14.48
C VAL A 31 4.30 11.94 -14.64
N GLN A 32 3.59 12.11 -15.74
CA GLN A 32 2.73 13.28 -15.93
C GLN A 32 1.51 13.21 -15.02
N THR A 33 1.01 14.36 -14.59
CA THR A 33 -0.23 14.46 -13.81
C THR A 33 -1.43 13.81 -14.52
N GLY A 34 -1.51 14.00 -15.84
CA GLY A 34 -2.56 13.40 -16.68
C GLY A 34 -2.60 11.88 -16.60
N PHE A 35 -1.43 11.23 -16.50
CA PHE A 35 -1.34 9.78 -16.35
C PHE A 35 -1.98 9.29 -15.05
N VAL A 36 -1.76 10.02 -13.95
CA VAL A 36 -2.34 9.67 -12.64
C VAL A 36 -3.86 9.92 -12.64
N ILE A 37 -4.32 10.98 -13.31
CA ILE A 37 -5.75 11.26 -13.49
C ILE A 37 -6.42 10.14 -14.28
N GLU A 38 -5.86 9.77 -15.42
CA GLU A 38 -6.37 8.69 -16.28
C GLU A 38 -6.46 7.38 -15.49
N MET A 39 -5.47 7.10 -14.62
CA MET A 39 -5.45 5.90 -13.79
C MET A 39 -6.61 5.87 -12.77
N ILE A 40 -7.04 7.04 -12.29
CA ILE A 40 -8.19 7.17 -11.40
C ILE A 40 -9.51 7.05 -12.18
N GLU A 41 -9.57 7.63 -13.37
CA GLU A 41 -10.73 7.53 -14.26
C GLU A 41 -11.00 6.09 -14.70
N GLU A 42 -9.95 5.32 -14.99
CA GLU A 42 -10.02 3.89 -15.30
C GLU A 42 -10.27 3.01 -14.04
N GLY A 43 -10.32 3.61 -12.84
CA GLY A 43 -10.54 2.90 -11.57
C GLY A 43 -9.35 2.06 -11.11
N ALA A 44 -8.19 2.21 -11.73
CA ALA A 44 -6.96 1.51 -11.40
C ALA A 44 -6.27 2.06 -10.13
N LEU A 45 -6.57 3.31 -9.81
CA LEU A 45 -6.07 4.01 -8.63
C LEU A 45 -7.21 4.71 -7.92
N SER A 46 -7.29 4.57 -6.60
CA SER A 46 -8.29 5.25 -5.77
C SER A 46 -7.60 6.20 -4.80
N PRO A 47 -7.82 7.53 -4.87
CA PRO A 47 -7.27 8.47 -3.89
C PRO A 47 -7.88 8.22 -2.49
N MET A 48 -7.17 8.61 -1.44
CA MET A 48 -7.65 8.51 -0.05
C MET A 48 -8.87 9.40 0.23
N GLY A 49 -9.01 10.48 -0.53
CA GLY A 49 -10.11 11.42 -0.42
C GLY A 49 -10.05 12.52 -1.48
N GLY A 50 -11.12 13.31 -1.56
CA GLY A 50 -11.27 14.42 -2.50
C GLY A 50 -12.05 14.03 -3.77
N SER A 51 -12.88 14.96 -4.24
CA SER A 51 -13.70 14.77 -5.46
C SER A 51 -13.07 15.37 -6.71
N ALA A 52 -12.00 16.15 -6.56
CA ALA A 52 -11.31 16.85 -7.65
C ALA A 52 -9.78 16.68 -7.56
N PRO A 53 -9.05 16.78 -8.69
CA PRO A 53 -7.60 16.57 -8.76
C PRO A 53 -6.75 17.36 -7.74
N GLU A 54 -7.17 18.58 -7.44
CA GLU A 54 -6.52 19.48 -6.45
C GLU A 54 -6.73 19.05 -4.99
N SER A 55 -7.82 18.33 -4.72
CA SER A 55 -8.18 17.83 -3.39
C SER A 55 -7.69 16.40 -3.14
N TRP A 56 -7.18 15.70 -4.17
CA TRP A 56 -6.73 14.33 -4.03
C TRP A 56 -5.55 14.18 -3.08
N ARG A 57 -5.61 13.12 -2.28
CA ARG A 57 -4.56 12.72 -1.35
C ARG A 57 -4.20 11.27 -1.58
N PHE A 58 -2.92 10.96 -1.54
CA PHE A 58 -2.37 9.64 -1.82
C PHE A 58 -1.42 9.23 -0.71
N SER A 59 -1.51 8.00 -0.25
CA SER A 59 -0.50 7.36 0.59
C SER A 59 0.66 6.83 -0.24
N MET A 60 1.65 6.30 0.46
CA MET A 60 2.75 5.55 -0.15
C MET A 60 2.26 4.32 -0.93
N VAL A 61 1.15 3.69 -0.55
CA VAL A 61 0.58 2.54 -1.26
C VAL A 61 0.09 2.94 -2.65
N GLN A 62 -0.70 4.02 -2.75
CA GLN A 62 -1.15 4.55 -4.03
C GLN A 62 0.04 5.02 -4.88
N THR A 63 1.04 5.63 -4.26
CA THR A 63 2.26 6.06 -4.95
C THR A 63 3.00 4.87 -5.56
N HIS A 64 3.09 3.76 -4.82
CA HIS A 64 3.67 2.53 -5.32
C HIS A 64 2.89 1.95 -6.50
N GLN A 65 1.55 1.94 -6.44
CA GLN A 65 0.70 1.51 -7.57
C GLN A 65 0.97 2.31 -8.84
N VAL A 66 1.10 3.65 -8.71
CA VAL A 66 1.46 4.52 -9.84
C VAL A 66 2.81 4.15 -10.45
N MET A 67 3.83 3.89 -9.61
CA MET A 67 5.16 3.49 -10.09
C MET A 67 5.11 2.16 -10.85
N VAL A 68 4.37 1.18 -10.33
CA VAL A 68 4.23 -0.13 -10.96
C VAL A 68 3.49 -0.01 -12.29
N ALA A 69 2.37 0.71 -12.36
CA ALA A 69 1.66 0.96 -13.62
C ALA A 69 2.55 1.65 -14.66
N ALA A 70 3.32 2.66 -14.26
CA ALA A 70 4.24 3.36 -15.15
C ALA A 70 5.33 2.44 -15.72
N ARG A 71 5.87 1.55 -14.89
CA ARG A 71 6.83 0.52 -15.32
C ARG A 71 6.19 -0.49 -16.27
N LEU A 72 4.98 -0.97 -15.96
CA LEU A 72 4.26 -1.89 -16.84
C LEU A 72 4.07 -1.28 -18.24
N GLN A 73 3.61 -0.04 -18.34
CA GLN A 73 3.48 0.62 -19.65
C GLN A 73 4.82 0.78 -20.37
N ARG A 74 5.88 1.19 -19.65
CA ARG A 74 7.20 1.43 -20.26
C ARG A 74 7.89 0.14 -20.71
N ASP A 75 7.85 -0.88 -19.87
CA ASP A 75 8.64 -2.10 -20.04
C ASP A 75 7.91 -3.14 -20.89
N LEU A 76 6.57 -3.17 -20.83
CA LEU A 76 5.73 -4.16 -21.53
C LEU A 76 4.86 -3.53 -22.63
N GLY A 77 4.83 -2.20 -22.76
CA GLY A 77 4.01 -1.51 -23.77
C GLY A 77 2.50 -1.69 -23.57
N VAL A 78 2.05 -2.07 -22.36
CA VAL A 78 0.62 -2.25 -22.07
C VAL A 78 -0.09 -0.90 -22.00
N ASN A 79 -1.36 -0.88 -22.39
CA ASN A 79 -2.22 0.29 -22.18
C ASN A 79 -2.61 0.43 -20.70
N LEU A 80 -3.24 1.55 -20.33
CA LEU A 80 -3.60 1.81 -18.95
C LEU A 80 -4.63 0.81 -18.37
N PRO A 81 -5.69 0.40 -19.09
CA PRO A 81 -6.58 -0.67 -18.62
C PRO A 81 -5.84 -1.99 -18.39
N GLY A 82 -4.87 -2.33 -19.25
CA GLY A 82 -4.01 -3.50 -19.09
C GLY A 82 -3.08 -3.39 -17.89
N ALA A 83 -2.52 -2.21 -17.63
CA ALA A 83 -1.74 -1.95 -16.42
C ALA A 83 -2.59 -2.05 -15.15
N ALA A 84 -3.84 -1.59 -15.18
CA ALA A 84 -4.81 -1.72 -14.10
C ALA A 84 -5.11 -3.18 -13.76
N LEU A 85 -5.39 -3.99 -14.79
CA LEU A 85 -5.61 -5.42 -14.62
C LEU A 85 -4.37 -6.13 -14.08
N ALA A 86 -3.19 -5.79 -14.63
CA ALA A 86 -1.93 -6.36 -14.15
C ALA A 86 -1.65 -6.00 -12.68
N LEU A 87 -1.95 -4.77 -12.25
CA LEU A 87 -1.86 -4.38 -10.84
C LEU A 87 -2.73 -5.26 -9.94
N GLN A 88 -3.99 -5.51 -10.33
CA GLN A 88 -4.89 -6.39 -9.57
C GLN A 88 -4.36 -7.83 -9.50
N LEU A 89 -3.85 -8.35 -10.61
CA LEU A 89 -3.27 -9.70 -10.64
C LEU A 89 -2.00 -9.80 -9.79
N LEU A 90 -1.18 -8.76 -9.75
CA LEU A 90 0.01 -8.73 -8.89
C LEU A 90 -0.38 -8.73 -7.41
N ASP A 91 -1.42 -7.99 -7.04
CA ASP A 91 -1.97 -7.98 -5.67
C ASP A 91 -2.54 -9.35 -5.27
N GLU A 92 -3.24 -10.01 -6.18
CA GLU A 92 -3.75 -11.37 -5.97
C GLU A 92 -2.61 -12.38 -5.80
N VAL A 93 -1.56 -12.29 -6.62
CA VAL A 93 -0.37 -13.16 -6.49
C VAL A 93 0.31 -12.96 -5.14
N GLU A 94 0.44 -11.72 -4.67
CA GLU A 94 1.04 -11.43 -3.36
C GLU A 94 0.18 -12.00 -2.23
N THR A 95 -1.15 -11.85 -2.33
CA THR A 95 -2.12 -12.41 -1.38
C THR A 95 -2.01 -13.94 -1.31
N LEU A 96 -1.96 -14.62 -2.46
CA LEU A 96 -1.82 -16.07 -2.52
C LEU A 96 -0.48 -16.55 -1.96
N ARG A 97 0.62 -15.84 -2.24
CA ARG A 97 1.94 -16.14 -1.66
C ARG A 97 1.93 -16.01 -0.14
N ALA A 98 1.33 -14.94 0.38
CA ALA A 98 1.20 -14.72 1.81
C ALA A 98 0.42 -15.85 2.51
N GLN A 99 -0.65 -16.36 1.87
CA GLN A 99 -1.42 -17.50 2.39
C GLN A 99 -0.58 -18.79 2.45
N ILE A 100 0.20 -19.08 1.40
CA ILE A 100 1.08 -20.26 1.38
C ILE A 100 2.16 -20.14 2.47
N THR A 101 2.78 -18.98 2.61
CA THR A 101 3.79 -18.74 3.66
C THR A 101 3.18 -18.85 5.06
N ALA A 102 1.99 -18.28 5.30
CA ALA A 102 1.29 -18.39 6.57
C ALA A 102 0.93 -19.85 6.90
N ALA A 103 0.44 -20.62 5.92
CA ALA A 103 0.13 -22.04 6.09
C ALA A 103 1.38 -22.89 6.34
N ALA A 104 2.51 -22.56 5.72
CA ALA A 104 3.80 -23.23 5.96
C ALA A 104 4.39 -22.92 7.34
N VAL A 105 4.14 -21.74 7.91
CA VAL A 105 4.55 -21.39 9.28
C VAL A 105 3.67 -22.10 10.32
N ALA A 106 2.37 -22.27 10.05
CA ALA A 106 1.45 -22.96 10.96
C ALA A 106 1.74 -24.46 11.12
N THR A 107 2.34 -25.11 10.12
CA THR A 107 2.73 -26.54 10.18
C THR A 107 4.07 -26.78 10.92
N ALA A 108 4.80 -25.72 11.27
CA ALA A 108 6.03 -25.78 12.04
C ALA A 108 5.81 -25.41 13.53
N THR A 109 4.85 -26.07 14.20
CA THR A 109 4.83 -26.09 15.68
C THR A 109 5.68 -27.27 16.14
N PRO A 110 6.84 -27.07 16.81
CA PRO A 110 7.61 -28.18 17.35
C PRO A 110 6.79 -28.88 18.43
N ALA A 111 6.61 -30.18 18.22
CA ALA A 111 6.02 -31.12 19.16
C ALA A 111 6.66 -31.00 20.54
N ALA A 112 5.83 -31.25 21.55
CA ALA A 112 6.12 -31.19 22.97
C ALA A 112 7.49 -31.80 23.35
N PRO A 113 8.11 -31.33 24.45
CA PRO A 113 9.23 -32.02 25.06
C PRO A 113 8.73 -33.34 25.68
N ASP A 114 8.72 -34.42 24.88
CA ASP A 114 8.61 -35.78 25.40
C ASP A 114 9.88 -36.09 26.20
N ALA A 115 9.72 -35.98 27.52
CA ALA A 115 9.92 -37.08 28.45
C ALA A 115 10.79 -38.25 27.92
N ASP A 116 12.11 -38.14 28.04
CA ASP A 116 12.97 -39.25 28.45
C ASP A 116 14.37 -38.76 28.90
N ARG A 117 14.89 -39.47 29.90
CA ARG A 117 16.26 -39.50 30.44
C ARG A 117 16.72 -38.37 31.35
N ALA A 118 17.28 -38.64 32.53
CA ALA A 118 17.51 -39.84 33.33
C ALA A 118 18.11 -39.35 34.66
#